data_AF-A0A401SIA3-F1
#
_entry.id   AF-A0A401SIA3-F1
#
_cell.length_a   1.000
_cell.length_b   1.000
_cell.length_c   1.000
_cell.angle_alpha   90.00
_cell.angle_beta   90.00
_cell.angle_gamma   90.00
#
_symmetry.space_group_name_H-M   'P 1'
#
loop_
_entity.id
_entity.type
_entity.pdbx_description
1 polymer ?
#
loop_
_entity_poly.entity_id
_entity_poly.type
_entity_poly.pdbx_seq_one_letter_code
_entity_poly.pdbx_strand_id
1 'polypeptide(L)'
;MGGSGAQEERLDENYNIVPHGINFQDPIFPDTTENKRMFASLFQFSNCTSGAPHHTYMPDWELQEDNRLLCSTVQKALYEEEDRVRKLSQKVKSLEKANNHLREKVKRIKRSLRQVKKESKRESILMKQILQKEQNKERGKLNIKQDTGKRPLKKPVKKPVSHKL
;
A
#
# COMPACT_ATOMS: atom_id res chain seq x y z
N MET A 1 -46.58 22.61 -39.10
CA MET A 1 -45.83 21.35 -39.28
C MET A 1 -44.41 21.76 -39.67
N GLY A 2 -43.48 22.08 -38.79
CA GLY A 2 -43.06 21.36 -37.57
C GLY A 2 -41.66 20.80 -37.88
N GLY A 3 -40.60 21.43 -37.37
CA GLY A 3 -39.22 20.95 -37.54
C GLY A 3 -38.16 22.02 -37.36
N SER A 4 -38.04 22.59 -36.14
CA SER A 4 -36.86 23.36 -35.74
C SER A 4 -35.66 22.43 -35.69
N GLY A 5 -34.77 22.52 -36.69
CA GLY A 5 -33.48 21.83 -36.69
C GLY A 5 -32.53 22.54 -35.75
N ALA A 6 -32.57 22.18 -34.46
CA ALA A 6 -31.50 22.51 -33.54
C ALA A 6 -30.20 21.91 -34.11
N GLN A 7 -29.21 22.75 -34.38
CA GLN A 7 -27.84 22.30 -34.64
C GLN A 7 -27.32 21.74 -33.33
N GLU A 8 -27.51 20.43 -33.16
CA GLU A 8 -27.02 19.65 -32.02
C GLU A 8 -25.49 19.63 -32.08
N GLU A 9 -24.85 20.23 -31.07
CA GLU A 9 -23.41 20.12 -30.84
C GLU A 9 -23.06 18.62 -30.70
N ARG A 10 -22.40 18.07 -31.70
CA ARG A 10 -21.91 16.68 -31.64
C ARG A 10 -20.63 16.64 -30.80
N LEU A 11 -20.75 16.16 -29.57
CA LEU A 11 -19.63 15.72 -28.75
C LEU A 11 -19.14 14.35 -29.24
N ASP A 12 -17.83 14.10 -29.19
CA ASP A 12 -17.28 12.76 -29.43
C ASP A 12 -17.50 11.84 -28.22
N GLU A 13 -17.18 10.55 -28.35
CA GLU A 13 -17.31 9.54 -27.27
C GLU A 13 -16.43 9.86 -26.03
N ASN A 14 -15.52 10.82 -26.15
CA ASN A 14 -14.64 11.31 -25.10
C ASN A 14 -15.09 12.65 -24.52
N TYR A 15 -16.30 13.12 -24.86
CA TYR A 15 -16.89 14.39 -24.42
C TYR A 15 -16.07 15.63 -24.82
N ASN A 16 -15.23 15.52 -25.85
CA ASN A 16 -14.59 16.69 -26.42
C ASN A 16 -15.57 17.38 -27.37
N ILE A 17 -15.60 18.72 -27.29
CA ILE A 17 -16.23 19.55 -28.31
C ILE A 17 -15.40 19.37 -29.58
N VAL A 18 -15.94 18.66 -30.56
CA VAL A 18 -15.33 18.57 -31.88
C VAL A 18 -15.40 19.98 -32.46
N PRO A 19 -14.26 20.68 -32.65
CA PRO A 19 -14.30 21.96 -33.34
C PRO A 19 -14.91 21.67 -34.70
N HIS A 20 -15.99 22.37 -35.06
CA HIS A 20 -16.51 22.31 -36.42
C HIS A 20 -15.34 22.64 -37.33
N GLY A 21 -14.76 21.59 -37.93
CA GLY A 21 -13.70 21.71 -38.89
C GLY A 21 -14.21 22.71 -39.91
N ILE A 22 -13.44 23.78 -40.06
CA ILE A 22 -13.65 24.87 -41.02
C ILE A 22 -14.31 24.28 -42.26
N ASN A 23 -15.61 24.51 -42.38
CA ASN A 23 -16.52 24.06 -43.43
C ASN A 23 -15.99 22.97 -44.38
N PHE A 24 -16.29 21.69 -44.09
CA PHE A 24 -16.61 20.74 -45.17
C PHE A 24 -18.04 21.00 -45.71
N GLN A 25 -18.45 22.26 -45.81
CA GLN A 25 -19.56 22.60 -46.67
C GLN A 25 -19.03 22.43 -48.09
N ASP A 26 -19.69 21.57 -48.86
CA ASP A 26 -19.58 21.62 -50.31
C ASP A 26 -19.64 23.10 -50.74
N PRO A 27 -18.81 23.52 -51.71
CA PRO A 27 -18.79 24.90 -52.16
C PRO A 27 -20.22 25.41 -52.34
N ILE A 28 -20.64 26.39 -51.51
CA ILE A 28 -21.99 26.98 -51.59
C ILE A 28 -22.25 27.47 -53.03
N PHE A 29 -21.17 27.85 -53.71
CA PHE A 29 -21.13 28.15 -55.12
C PHE A 29 -20.21 27.16 -55.85
N PRO A 30 -20.62 26.62 -57.00
CA PRO A 30 -19.77 25.74 -57.81
C PRO A 30 -18.49 26.46 -58.23
N ASP A 31 -17.39 25.71 -58.38
CA ASP A 31 -16.06 26.25 -58.68
C ASP A 31 -15.92 26.69 -60.16
N THR A 32 -16.71 27.68 -60.56
CA THR A 32 -16.73 28.23 -61.93
C THR A 32 -15.79 29.41 -62.06
N THR A 33 -15.29 29.65 -63.28
CA THR A 33 -14.41 30.79 -63.58
C THR A 33 -15.08 32.14 -63.31
N GLU A 34 -16.41 32.21 -63.42
CA GLU A 34 -17.21 33.39 -63.12
C GLU A 34 -17.29 33.66 -61.61
N ASN A 35 -17.53 32.63 -60.79
CA ASN A 35 -17.52 32.75 -59.33
C ASN A 35 -16.13 33.11 -58.81
N LYS A 36 -15.07 32.48 -59.33
CA LYS A 36 -13.68 32.85 -59.02
C LYS A 36 -13.41 34.33 -59.31
N ARG A 37 -13.89 34.84 -60.46
CA ARG A 37 -13.74 36.25 -60.83
C ARG A 37 -14.55 37.19 -59.93
N MET A 38 -15.78 36.81 -59.58
CA MET A 38 -16.65 37.58 -58.68
C MET A 38 -16.04 37.69 -57.27
N PHE A 39 -15.58 36.58 -56.70
CA PHE A 39 -14.94 36.58 -55.38
C PHE A 39 -13.58 37.27 -55.40
N ALA A 40 -12.75 37.06 -56.43
CA ALA A 40 -11.49 37.79 -56.58
C ALA A 40 -11.74 39.31 -56.69
N SER A 41 -12.80 39.72 -57.40
CA SER A 41 -13.22 41.13 -57.50
C SER A 41 -13.62 41.70 -56.13
N LEU A 42 -14.40 40.96 -55.33
CA LEU A 42 -14.78 41.36 -53.96
C LEU A 42 -13.56 41.59 -53.07
N PHE A 43 -12.53 40.75 -53.15
CA PHE A 43 -11.26 40.93 -52.41
C PHE A 43 -10.36 42.02 -52.99
N GLN A 44 -10.46 42.32 -54.29
CA GLN A 44 -9.74 43.43 -54.92
C GLN A 44 -10.33 44.79 -54.53
N PHE A 45 -11.65 44.90 -54.34
CA PHE A 45 -12.29 46.14 -53.87
C PHE A 45 -12.02 46.47 -52.40
N SER A 46 -11.62 45.49 -51.59
CA SER A 46 -11.27 45.69 -50.17
C SER A 46 -10.10 46.66 -49.97
N ASN A 47 -9.21 46.80 -50.96
CA ASN A 47 -8.03 47.66 -50.85
C ASN A 47 -8.25 49.10 -51.34
N CYS A 48 -9.45 49.45 -51.81
CA CYS A 48 -9.77 50.80 -52.31
C CYS A 48 -10.96 51.48 -51.61
N THR A 49 -11.53 50.90 -50.57
CA THR A 49 -12.59 51.57 -49.80
C THR A 49 -11.98 52.35 -48.63
N SER A 50 -11.80 53.65 -48.83
CA SER A 50 -11.73 54.60 -47.72
C SER A 50 -13.07 54.60 -46.99
N GLY A 51 -13.19 53.82 -45.91
CA GLY A 51 -14.32 53.90 -44.97
C GLY A 51 -15.04 52.62 -44.56
N ALA A 52 -14.64 51.43 -45.01
CA ALA A 52 -15.17 50.17 -44.47
C ALA A 52 -14.34 49.76 -43.25
N PRO A 53 -14.94 49.41 -42.10
CA PRO A 53 -14.18 48.87 -40.98
C PRO A 53 -13.57 47.56 -41.48
N HIS A 54 -12.26 47.60 -41.73
CA HIS A 54 -11.47 46.39 -41.87
C HIS A 54 -11.82 45.57 -40.65
N HIS A 55 -12.28 44.33 -40.82
CA HIS A 55 -12.53 43.43 -39.70
C HIS A 55 -11.32 43.50 -38.79
N THR A 56 -11.46 44.28 -37.72
CA THR A 56 -10.38 44.58 -36.79
C THR A 56 -9.96 43.22 -36.30
N TYR A 57 -8.69 42.87 -36.51
CA TYR A 57 -8.09 41.74 -35.82
C TYR A 57 -8.58 41.78 -34.36
N MET A 58 -9.44 40.83 -33.99
CA MET A 58 -10.13 40.86 -32.70
C MET A 58 -9.12 40.36 -31.66
N PRO A 59 -8.63 41.21 -30.75
CA PRO A 59 -7.66 40.81 -29.71
C PRO A 59 -8.20 39.67 -28.83
N ASP A 60 -9.51 39.49 -28.81
CA ASP A 60 -10.20 38.44 -28.07
C ASP A 60 -9.91 37.02 -28.60
N TRP A 61 -9.48 36.87 -29.86
CA TRP A 61 -9.19 35.55 -30.44
C TRP A 61 -7.88 34.95 -29.89
N GLU A 62 -6.82 35.74 -29.75
CA GLU A 62 -5.59 35.28 -29.10
C GLU A 62 -5.84 34.93 -27.64
N LEU A 63 -6.57 35.79 -26.92
CA LEU A 63 -6.94 35.53 -25.53
C LEU A 63 -7.78 34.25 -25.39
N GLN A 64 -8.69 33.98 -26.33
CA GLN A 64 -9.48 32.75 -26.34
C GLN A 64 -8.63 31.51 -26.59
N GLU A 65 -7.67 31.57 -27.53
CA GLU A 65 -6.78 30.47 -27.83
C GLU A 65 -5.78 30.20 -26.68
N ASP A 66 -5.27 31.25 -26.04
CA ASP A 66 -4.43 31.16 -24.85
C ASP A 66 -5.18 30.52 -23.68
N ASN A 67 -6.43 30.94 -23.44
CA ASN A 67 -7.28 30.34 -22.43
C ASN A 67 -7.57 28.87 -22.73
N ARG A 68 -7.79 28.51 -24.00
CA ARG A 68 -7.99 27.11 -24.45
C ARG A 68 -6.75 26.26 -24.17
N LEU A 69 -5.57 26.77 -24.52
CA LEU A 69 -4.29 26.09 -24.30
C LEU A 69 -3.98 25.91 -22.81
N LEU A 70 -4.24 26.95 -22.00
CA LEU A 70 -4.08 26.89 -20.55
C LEU A 70 -5.00 25.84 -19.94
N CYS A 71 -6.29 25.85 -20.28
CA CYS A 71 -7.26 24.85 -19.82
C CYS A 71 -6.82 23.43 -20.18
N SER A 72 -6.35 23.21 -21.42
CA SER A 72 -5.84 21.91 -21.85
C SER A 72 -4.62 21.46 -21.03
N THR A 73 -3.69 22.39 -20.77
CA THR A 73 -2.48 22.12 -19.98
C THR A 73 -2.82 21.76 -18.53
N VAL A 74 -3.73 22.53 -17.91
CA VAL A 74 -4.20 22.27 -16.55
C VAL A 74 -4.94 20.94 -16.46
N GLN A 75 -5.82 20.65 -17.42
CA GLN A 75 -6.55 19.39 -17.48
C GLN A 75 -5.61 18.18 -17.61
N LYS A 76 -4.58 18.28 -18.46
CA LYS A 76 -3.56 17.23 -18.59
C LYS A 76 -2.79 17.02 -17.29
N ALA A 77 -2.33 18.10 -16.66
CA ALA A 77 -1.62 18.02 -15.39
C ALA A 77 -2.49 17.40 -14.28
N LEU A 78 -3.79 17.72 -14.27
CA LEU A 78 -4.74 17.14 -13.32
C LEU A 78 -4.87 15.64 -13.51
N TYR A 79 -5.04 15.15 -14.75
CA TYR A 79 -5.13 13.71 -15.01
C TYR A 79 -3.85 12.94 -14.65
N GLU A 80 -2.69 13.50 -14.95
CA GLU A 80 -1.40 12.92 -14.56
C GLU A 80 -1.28 12.80 -13.03
N GLU A 81 -1.70 13.84 -12.30
CA GLU A 81 -1.68 13.85 -10.85
C GLU A 81 -2.69 12.86 -10.25
N GLU A 82 -3.90 12.77 -10.82
CA GLU A 82 -4.88 11.78 -10.41
C GLU A 82 -4.38 10.34 -10.61
N ASP A 83 -3.71 10.05 -11.74
CA ASP A 83 -3.13 8.73 -11.99
C ASP A 83 -1.97 8.43 -11.02
N ARG A 84 -1.14 9.43 -10.72
CA ARG A 84 -0.08 9.33 -9.71
C ARG A 84 -0.66 9.01 -8.33
N VAL A 85 -1.73 9.71 -7.93
CA VAL A 85 -2.45 9.46 -6.67
C VAL A 85 -3.06 8.05 -6.66
N ARG A 86 -3.68 7.60 -7.75
CA ARG A 86 -4.21 6.23 -7.88
C ARG A 86 -3.12 5.18 -7.66
N LYS A 87 -1.96 5.31 -8.32
CA LYS A 87 -0.80 4.41 -8.18
C LYS A 87 -0.24 4.41 -6.75
N LEU A 88 -0.07 5.59 -6.16
CA LEU A 88 0.42 5.71 -4.78
C LEU A 88 -0.56 5.10 -3.77
N SER A 89 -1.86 5.33 -3.93
CA SER A 89 -2.89 4.74 -3.07
C SER A 89 -2.83 3.21 -3.10
N GLN A 90 -2.67 2.60 -4.28
CA GLN A 90 -2.50 1.15 -4.40
C GLN A 90 -1.22 0.66 -3.70
N LYS A 91 -0.10 1.38 -3.88
CA LYS A 91 1.17 1.05 -3.23
C LYS A 91 1.08 1.13 -1.70
N VAL A 92 0.42 2.16 -1.17
CA VAL A 92 0.16 2.31 0.26
C VAL A 92 -0.65 1.14 0.79
N LYS A 93 -1.75 0.77 0.14
CA LYS A 93 -2.57 -0.40 0.54
C LYS A 93 -1.76 -1.70 0.59
N SER A 94 -0.88 -1.92 -0.39
CA SER A 94 0.01 -3.09 -0.42
C SER A 94 1.01 -3.08 0.74
N LEU A 95 1.66 -1.94 0.97
CA LEU A 95 2.62 -1.75 2.06
C LEU A 95 1.97 -1.88 3.44
N GLU A 96 0.76 -1.37 3.63
CA GLU A 96 0.00 -1.52 4.87
C GLU A 96 -0.31 -2.99 5.18
N LYS A 97 -0.73 -3.76 4.17
CA LYS A 97 -0.95 -5.22 4.33
C LYS A 97 0.34 -5.94 4.72
N ALA A 98 1.45 -5.64 4.04
CA ALA A 98 2.75 -6.23 4.36
C ALA A 98 3.24 -5.85 5.76
N ASN A 99 3.07 -4.59 6.16
CA ASN A 99 3.46 -4.09 7.47
C ASN A 99 2.61 -4.74 8.58
N ASN A 100 1.30 -4.87 8.37
CA ASN A 100 0.42 -5.56 9.32
C ASN A 100 0.82 -7.04 9.49
N HIS A 101 1.16 -7.73 8.40
CA HIS A 101 1.67 -9.11 8.47
C HIS A 101 2.97 -9.22 9.26
N LEU A 102 3.91 -8.29 9.05
CA LEU A 102 5.16 -8.24 9.82
C LEU A 102 4.90 -7.96 11.31
N ARG A 103 3.98 -7.05 11.63
CA ARG A 103 3.57 -6.78 13.02
C ARG A 103 3.04 -8.03 13.69
N GLU A 104 2.20 -8.81 13.01
CA GLU A 104 1.69 -10.08 13.55
C GLU A 104 2.80 -11.14 13.71
N LYS A 105 3.75 -11.24 12.76
CA LYS A 105 4.94 -12.09 12.92
C LYS A 105 5.74 -11.70 14.16
N VAL A 106 6.00 -10.42 14.37
CA VAL A 106 6.73 -9.92 15.54
C VAL A 106 5.98 -10.24 16.83
N LYS A 107 4.65 -10.05 16.86
CA LYS A 107 3.83 -10.44 18.03
C LYS A 107 3.94 -11.93 18.32
N ARG A 108 3.88 -12.79 17.31
CA ARG A 108 4.05 -14.25 17.47
C ARG A 108 5.42 -14.60 18.03
N ILE A 109 6.49 -14.08 17.42
CA ILE A 109 7.87 -14.31 17.89
C ILE A 109 8.05 -13.85 19.34
N LYS A 110 7.51 -12.67 19.69
CA LYS A 110 7.56 -12.15 21.06
C LYS A 110 6.84 -13.06 22.05
N ARG A 111 5.70 -13.65 21.68
CA ARG A 111 4.99 -14.63 22.52
C ARG A 111 5.80 -15.91 22.70
N SER A 112 6.31 -16.48 21.61
CA SER A 112 7.15 -17.69 21.65
C SER A 112 8.41 -17.48 22.47
N LEU A 113 9.09 -16.33 22.33
CA LEU A 113 10.28 -16.00 23.12
C LEU A 113 9.97 -15.92 24.62
N ARG A 114 8.82 -15.36 25.00
CA ARG A 114 8.39 -15.32 26.41
C ARG A 114 8.14 -16.74 26.94
N GLN A 115 7.56 -17.62 26.12
CA GLN A 115 7.30 -19.00 26.49
C GLN A 115 8.62 -19.77 26.69
N VAL A 116 9.53 -19.73 25.72
CA VAL A 116 10.85 -20.37 25.81
C VAL A 116 11.63 -19.86 27.03
N LYS A 117 11.61 -18.55 27.31
CA LYS A 117 12.24 -18.00 28.53
C LYS A 117 11.60 -18.52 29.82
N LYS A 118 10.29 -18.77 29.83
CA LYS A 118 9.58 -19.30 30.99
C LYS A 118 9.89 -20.79 31.20
N GLU A 119 9.92 -21.56 30.12
CA GLU A 119 10.26 -22.99 30.13
C GLU A 119 11.72 -23.20 30.56
N SER A 120 12.67 -22.47 29.97
CA SER A 120 14.09 -22.51 30.35
C SER A 120 14.31 -22.21 31.84
N LYS A 121 13.57 -21.24 32.42
CA LYS A 121 13.61 -20.98 33.87
C LYS A 121 13.09 -22.16 34.69
N ARG A 122 11.99 -22.80 34.26
CA ARG A 122 11.41 -23.97 34.94
C ARG A 122 12.35 -25.17 34.89
N GLU A 123 12.92 -25.44 33.73
CA GLU A 123 13.91 -26.50 33.52
C GLU A 123 15.16 -26.27 34.39
N SER A 124 15.66 -25.03 34.46
CA SER A 124 16.79 -24.68 35.33
C SER A 124 16.50 -24.95 36.81
N ILE A 125 15.29 -24.62 37.29
CA ILE A 125 14.88 -24.91 38.67
C ILE A 125 14.76 -26.41 38.90
N LEU A 126 14.13 -27.15 37.98
CA LEU A 126 13.97 -28.60 38.09
C LEU A 126 15.33 -29.31 38.09
N MET A 127 16.25 -28.89 37.22
CA MET A 127 17.60 -29.43 37.14
C MET A 127 18.39 -29.20 38.45
N LYS A 128 18.27 -28.00 39.05
CA LYS A 128 18.85 -27.73 40.38
C LYS A 128 18.27 -28.62 41.47
N GLN A 129 16.95 -28.83 41.48
CA GLN A 129 16.29 -29.71 42.46
C GLN A 129 16.74 -31.17 42.32
N ILE A 130 16.89 -31.66 41.08
CA ILE A 130 17.41 -33.01 40.81
C ILE A 130 18.84 -33.14 41.33
N LEU A 131 19.71 -32.18 41.00
CA LEU A 131 21.10 -32.19 41.48
C LEU A 131 21.18 -32.18 43.01
N GLN A 132 20.35 -31.37 43.67
CA GLN A 132 20.31 -31.31 45.13
C GLN A 132 19.80 -32.62 45.74
N LYS A 133 18.80 -33.27 45.14
CA LYS A 133 18.32 -34.59 45.58
C LYS A 133 19.40 -35.66 45.44
N GLU A 134 20.16 -35.66 44.35
CA GLU A 134 21.27 -36.60 44.15
C GLU A 134 22.40 -36.35 45.16
N GLN A 135 22.78 -35.10 45.42
CA GLN A 135 23.75 -34.77 46.48
C GLN A 135 23.27 -35.22 47.88
N ASN A 136 21.99 -35.03 48.19
CA ASN A 136 21.42 -35.46 49.47
C ASN A 136 21.36 -37.00 49.59
N LYS A 137 21.06 -37.73 48.51
CA LYS A 137 21.13 -39.20 48.49
C LYS A 137 22.55 -39.69 48.74
N GLU A 138 23.56 -39.10 48.09
CA GLU A 138 24.96 -39.47 48.31
C GLU A 138 25.42 -39.16 49.75
N ARG A 139 25.02 -38.03 50.33
CA ARG A 139 25.24 -37.74 51.76
C ARG A 139 24.55 -38.75 52.69
N GLY A 140 23.32 -39.15 52.37
CA GLY A 140 22.59 -40.17 53.13
C GLY A 140 23.28 -41.55 53.09
N LYS A 141 23.81 -41.95 51.93
CA LYS A 141 24.59 -43.20 51.79
C LYS A 141 25.89 -43.18 52.59
N LEU A 142 26.58 -42.04 52.67
CA LEU A 142 27.78 -41.88 53.50
C LEU A 142 27.48 -41.99 55.00
N ASN A 143 26.36 -41.42 55.47
CA ASN A 143 25.94 -41.54 56.87
C ASN A 143 25.53 -42.98 57.25
N ILE A 144 24.83 -43.72 56.37
CA ILE A 144 24.45 -45.12 56.64
C ILE A 144 25.68 -46.04 56.74
N LYS A 145 26.77 -45.75 56.01
CA LYS A 145 28.02 -46.52 56.09
C LYS A 145 28.81 -46.27 57.39
N GLN A 146 28.61 -45.15 58.07
CA GLN A 146 29.27 -44.87 59.36
C GLN A 146 28.56 -45.52 60.56
N ASP A 147 27.27 -45.83 60.44
CA ASP A 147 26.45 -46.34 61.56
C ASP A 147 26.42 -47.88 61.67
N THR A 148 26.84 -48.62 60.64
CA THR A 148 26.93 -50.09 60.68
C THR A 148 28.16 -50.63 61.42
N GLY A 149 28.98 -49.76 62.01
CA GLY A 149 30.20 -50.11 62.74
C GLY A 149 30.04 -50.52 64.21
N LYS A 150 28.88 -50.35 64.85
CA LYS A 150 28.69 -50.69 66.27
C LYS A 150 27.90 -52.00 66.44
N ARG A 151 28.63 -53.12 66.55
CA ARG A 151 28.07 -54.40 67.00
C ARG A 151 27.62 -54.29 68.48
N PRO A 152 26.44 -54.80 68.87
CA PRO A 152 26.10 -54.93 70.28
C PRO A 152 26.89 -56.10 70.90
N LEU A 153 27.68 -55.79 71.92
CA LEU A 153 28.40 -56.77 72.74
C LEU A 153 27.40 -57.72 73.42
N LYS A 154 27.44 -59.02 73.06
CA LYS A 154 26.70 -60.09 73.74
C LYS A 154 27.29 -60.30 75.13
N LYS A 155 26.44 -60.25 76.17
CA LYS A 155 26.81 -60.61 77.55
C LYS A 155 26.91 -62.15 77.70
N PRO A 156 27.87 -62.69 78.48
CA PRO A 156 28.01 -64.14 78.63
C PRO A 156 27.01 -64.71 79.64
N VAL A 157 26.44 -65.86 79.28
CA VAL A 157 25.56 -66.70 80.10
C VAL A 157 26.40 -67.45 81.16
N LYS A 158 26.06 -67.28 82.45
CA LYS A 158 26.61 -68.11 83.53
C LYS A 158 25.74 -69.36 83.72
N LYS A 159 26.35 -70.54 83.65
CA LYS A 159 25.73 -71.82 84.04
C LYS A 159 25.74 -71.94 85.57
N PRO A 160 24.65 -72.39 86.23
CA PRO A 160 24.71 -72.74 87.64
C PRO A 160 25.31 -74.14 87.83
N VAL A 161 26.27 -74.21 88.74
CA VAL A 161 26.89 -75.45 89.25
C VAL A 161 25.97 -76.04 90.31
N SER A 162 25.67 -77.32 90.16
CA SER A 162 24.91 -78.14 91.11
C SER A 162 25.72 -78.37 92.39
N HIS A 163 25.09 -78.20 93.55
CA HIS A 163 25.48 -78.91 94.77
C HIS A 163 24.24 -79.46 95.46
N LYS A 164 24.24 -80.78 95.64
CA LYS A 164 23.35 -81.56 96.50
C LYS A 164 23.81 -81.40 97.95
N LEU A 165 22.89 -81.20 98.88
CA LEU A 165 22.69 -81.93 100.15
C LEU A 165 21.48 -81.35 100.88
#